data_AF-A0A1G2M9G7-F1
#
_entry.id   AF-A0A1G2M9G7-F1
#
_cell.length_a   1.000
_cell.length_b   1.000
_cell.length_c   1.000
_cell.angle_alpha   90.00
_cell.angle_beta   90.00
_cell.angle_gamma   90.00
#
_symmetry.space_group_name_H-M   'P 1'
#
loop_
_entity.id
_entity.type
_entity.pdbx_description
1 polymer ?
#
loop_
_entity_poly.entity_id
_entity_poly.type
_entity_poly.pdbx_seq_one_letter_code
_entity_poly.pdbx_strand_id
1 'polypeptide(L)'
;MTEKNPKYDLEERTAKFGEAVVLFAKKIPVTPVTQRIIPQLVASGTSIGSNYCEADDAESGRDFVHKLGICKKEARETKHWLRIISVAVPELRDDARVLWKEANELNLIFNAIVRKVRNKGKVVVDIGI
;
A
#
# COMPACT_ATOMS: atom_id res chain seq x y z
N MET A 1 28.94 -4.79 -12.71
CA MET A 1 27.73 -5.32 -12.06
C MET A 1 27.68 -4.70 -10.68
N THR A 2 27.05 -3.54 -10.54
CA THR A 2 26.94 -2.86 -9.25
C THR A 2 25.92 -3.62 -8.40
N GLU A 3 26.40 -4.20 -7.30
CA GLU A 3 25.56 -4.81 -6.28
C GLU A 3 24.46 -3.82 -5.88
N LYS A 4 23.20 -4.15 -6.22
CA LYS A 4 22.05 -3.55 -5.54
C LYS A 4 22.25 -3.91 -4.07
N ASN A 5 22.68 -2.92 -3.26
CA ASN A 5 22.47 -2.88 -1.82
C ASN A 5 21.13 -3.56 -1.51
N PRO A 6 20.95 -4.43 -0.49
CA PRO A 6 19.65 -5.03 -0.16
C PRO A 6 18.68 -3.95 0.35
N LYS A 7 18.37 -3.01 -0.53
CA LYS A 7 17.44 -1.93 -0.46
C LYS A 7 16.12 -2.68 -0.54
N TYR A 8 15.38 -2.67 0.57
CA TYR A 8 14.01 -3.17 0.63
C TYR A 8 13.29 -2.81 -0.68
N ASP A 9 13.05 -3.82 -1.50
CA ASP A 9 12.44 -3.64 -2.81
C ASP A 9 10.94 -3.44 -2.60
N LEU A 10 10.56 -2.18 -2.39
CA LEU A 10 9.19 -1.81 -2.11
C LEU A 10 8.30 -1.92 -3.36
N GLU A 11 8.87 -1.80 -4.55
CA GLU A 11 8.17 -2.04 -5.80
C GLU A 11 7.71 -3.50 -5.83
N GLU A 12 8.66 -4.44 -5.68
CA GLU A 12 8.37 -5.87 -5.64
C GLU A 12 7.44 -6.24 -4.46
N ARG A 13 7.65 -5.66 -3.28
CA ARG A 13 6.82 -5.93 -2.10
C ARG A 13 5.37 -5.47 -2.29
N THR A 14 5.15 -4.30 -2.89
CA THR A 14 3.80 -3.78 -3.15
C THR A 14 3.13 -4.53 -4.30
N ALA A 15 3.87 -4.97 -5.32
CA ALA A 15 3.38 -5.84 -6.38
C ALA A 15 2.88 -7.18 -5.81
N LYS A 16 3.72 -7.87 -5.02
CA LYS A 16 3.35 -9.12 -4.33
C LYS A 16 2.15 -8.96 -3.41
N PHE A 17 2.03 -7.81 -2.73
CA PHE A 17 0.84 -7.53 -1.93
C PHE A 17 -0.42 -7.43 -2.80
N GLY A 18 -0.36 -6.72 -3.93
CA GLY A 18 -1.47 -6.65 -4.88
C GLY A 18 -1.88 -8.03 -5.43
N GLU A 19 -0.91 -8.86 -5.81
CA GLU A 19 -1.16 -10.25 -6.22
C GLU A 19 -1.85 -11.06 -5.13
N ALA A 20 -1.38 -10.94 -3.87
CA ALA A 20 -1.97 -11.63 -2.73
C ALA A 20 -3.41 -11.17 -2.47
N VAL A 21 -3.73 -9.89 -2.66
CA VAL A 21 -5.10 -9.36 -2.59
C VAL A 21 -5.98 -9.99 -3.68
N VAL A 22 -5.48 -10.09 -4.92
CA VAL A 22 -6.22 -10.72 -6.03
C VAL A 22 -6.47 -12.20 -5.76
N LEU A 23 -5.45 -12.93 -5.28
CA LEU A 23 -5.57 -14.34 -4.93
C LEU A 23 -6.56 -14.56 -3.77
N PHE A 24 -6.54 -13.70 -2.75
CA PHE A 24 -7.52 -13.73 -1.68
C PHE A 24 -8.93 -13.43 -2.18
N ALA A 25 -9.09 -12.44 -3.06
CA ALA A 25 -10.40 -12.09 -3.63
C ALA A 25 -11.05 -13.26 -4.39
N LYS A 26 -10.24 -14.09 -5.06
CA LYS A 26 -10.72 -15.32 -5.73
C LYS A 26 -11.29 -16.38 -4.79
N LYS A 27 -10.94 -16.33 -3.49
CA LYS A 27 -11.49 -17.25 -2.47
C LYS A 27 -12.84 -16.80 -1.91
N ILE A 28 -13.21 -15.52 -2.11
CA ILE A 28 -14.42 -14.94 -1.52
C ILE A 28 -15.65 -15.45 -2.29
N PRO A 29 -16.64 -16.07 -1.62
CA PRO A 29 -17.89 -16.45 -2.26
C PRO A 29 -18.61 -15.21 -2.80
N VAL A 30 -19.11 -15.27 -4.03
CA VAL A 30 -19.86 -14.16 -4.64
C VAL A 30 -21.32 -14.21 -4.18
N THR A 31 -21.71 -13.19 -3.42
CA THR A 31 -23.05 -13.00 -2.85
C THR A 31 -23.49 -11.54 -3.07
N PRO A 32 -24.77 -11.18 -2.89
CA PRO A 32 -25.21 -9.79 -3.01
C PRO A 32 -24.47 -8.78 -2.12
N VAL A 33 -23.89 -9.24 -1.01
CA VAL A 33 -23.06 -8.43 -0.11
C VAL A 33 -21.63 -8.36 -0.64
N THR A 34 -20.99 -9.51 -0.85
CA THR A 34 -19.56 -9.57 -1.22
C THR A 34 -19.29 -9.06 -2.63
N GLN A 35 -20.24 -9.16 -3.56
CA GLN A 35 -20.10 -8.62 -4.93
C GLN A 35 -19.86 -7.11 -4.97
N ARG A 36 -20.27 -6.38 -3.91
CA ARG A 36 -20.03 -4.92 -3.78
C ARG A 36 -18.73 -4.60 -3.06
N ILE A 37 -18.20 -5.54 -2.27
CA ILE A 37 -16.99 -5.36 -1.44
C ILE A 37 -15.74 -5.78 -2.22
N ILE A 38 -15.79 -6.91 -2.94
CA ILE A 38 -14.67 -7.44 -3.73
C ILE A 38 -14.04 -6.38 -4.64
N PRO A 39 -14.79 -5.64 -5.49
CA PRO A 39 -14.17 -4.65 -6.36
C PRO A 39 -13.47 -3.52 -5.60
N GLN A 40 -14.01 -3.10 -4.45
CA GLN A 40 -13.40 -2.06 -3.61
C GLN A 40 -12.10 -2.54 -2.96
N LEU A 41 -12.09 -3.79 -2.48
CA LEU A 41 -10.89 -4.42 -1.92
C LEU A 41 -9.80 -4.58 -2.97
N VAL A 42 -10.15 -5.11 -4.14
CA VAL A 42 -9.19 -5.34 -5.23
C VAL A 42 -8.63 -4.01 -5.71
N ALA A 43 -9.49 -3.03 -6.03
CA ALA A 43 -9.05 -1.73 -6.51
C ALA A 43 -8.09 -1.04 -5.55
N SER A 44 -8.47 -0.91 -4.28
CA SER A 44 -7.60 -0.26 -3.27
C SER A 44 -6.31 -1.04 -3.05
N GLY A 45 -6.36 -2.38 -2.98
CA GLY A 45 -5.17 -3.20 -2.74
C GLY A 45 -4.14 -3.13 -3.86
N THR A 46 -4.59 -3.18 -5.12
CA THR A 46 -3.70 -3.10 -6.29
C THR A 46 -3.21 -1.68 -6.56
N SER A 47 -4.01 -0.67 -6.20
CA SER A 47 -3.66 0.76 -6.35
C SER A 47 -2.41 1.14 -5.55
N ILE A 48 -2.10 0.44 -4.45
CA ILE A 48 -0.88 0.67 -3.66
C ILE A 48 0.38 0.46 -4.50
N GLY A 49 0.48 -0.68 -5.21
CA GLY A 49 1.64 -0.97 -6.06
C GLY A 49 1.72 -0.04 -7.25
N SER A 50 0.60 0.20 -7.94
CA SER A 50 0.54 1.10 -9.09
C SER A 50 1.02 2.52 -8.73
N ASN A 51 0.54 3.08 -7.62
CA ASN A 51 0.96 4.41 -7.17
C ASN A 51 2.40 4.42 -6.63
N TYR A 52 2.91 3.29 -6.14
CA TYR A 52 4.30 3.20 -5.72
C TYR A 52 5.25 3.20 -6.92
N CYS A 53 4.91 2.49 -8.01
CA CYS A 53 5.66 2.57 -9.27
C CYS A 53 5.74 4.02 -9.78
N GLU A 54 4.60 4.74 -9.81
CA GLU A 54 4.59 6.17 -10.15
C GLU A 54 5.41 7.04 -9.19
N ALA A 55 5.52 6.64 -7.91
CA ALA A 55 6.38 7.33 -6.97
C ALA A 55 7.87 7.06 -7.27
N ASP A 56 8.26 5.82 -7.60
CA ASP A 56 9.66 5.50 -7.90
C ASP A 56 10.17 6.27 -9.15
N ASP A 57 9.26 6.54 -10.09
CA ASP A 57 9.50 7.37 -11.29
C ASP A 57 9.27 8.88 -11.08
N ALA A 58 9.05 9.35 -9.84
CA ALA A 58 8.66 10.74 -9.58
C ALA A 58 9.72 11.78 -9.99
N GLU A 59 9.29 12.85 -10.65
CA GLU A 59 10.17 13.90 -11.19
C GLU A 59 10.68 14.89 -10.12
N SER A 60 10.09 14.87 -8.91
CA SER A 60 10.53 15.73 -7.80
C SER A 60 10.21 15.14 -6.43
N GLY A 61 10.88 15.62 -5.38
CA GLY A 61 10.58 15.21 -4.00
C GLY A 61 9.15 15.57 -3.54
N ARG A 62 8.53 16.62 -4.10
CA ARG A 62 7.12 16.96 -3.81
C ARG A 62 6.17 15.97 -4.45
N ASP A 63 6.43 15.62 -5.71
CA ASP A 63 5.64 14.63 -6.46
C ASP A 63 5.76 13.25 -5.81
N PHE A 64 6.98 12.82 -5.46
CA PHE A 64 7.23 11.59 -4.69
C PHE A 64 6.38 11.50 -3.41
N VAL A 65 6.36 12.58 -2.62
CA VAL A 65 5.56 12.65 -1.38
C VAL A 65 4.06 12.65 -1.67
N HIS A 66 3.62 13.25 -2.77
CA HIS A 66 2.22 13.24 -3.20
C HIS A 66 1.77 11.81 -3.54
N LYS A 67 2.52 11.10 -4.39
CA LYS A 67 2.23 9.71 -4.80
C LYS A 67 2.27 8.73 -3.62
N LEU A 68 3.26 8.85 -2.72
CA LEU A 68 3.25 8.10 -1.45
C LEU A 68 2.06 8.47 -0.55
N GLY A 69 1.55 9.70 -0.65
CA GLY A 69 0.32 10.11 -0.01
C GLY A 69 -0.90 9.32 -0.50
N ILE A 70 -0.95 9.00 -1.78
CA ILE A 70 -1.99 8.14 -2.38
C ILE A 70 -1.81 6.70 -1.90
N CYS A 71 -0.61 6.12 -2.00
CA CYS A 71 -0.30 4.78 -1.49
C CYS A 71 -0.77 4.58 -0.03
N LYS A 72 -0.61 5.61 0.81
CA LYS A 72 -1.09 5.60 2.19
C LYS A 72 -2.61 5.58 2.33
N LYS A 73 -3.33 6.32 1.49
CA LYS A 73 -4.80 6.34 1.50
C LYS A 73 -5.31 4.96 1.10
N GLU A 74 -4.77 4.41 0.02
CA GLU A 74 -5.11 3.08 -0.49
C GLU A 74 -4.83 1.99 0.56
N ALA A 75 -3.66 1.98 1.19
CA ALA A 75 -3.35 1.03 2.26
C ALA A 75 -4.32 1.13 3.47
N ARG A 76 -4.85 2.32 3.76
CA ARG A 76 -5.87 2.48 4.82
C ARG A 76 -7.23 1.95 4.37
N GLU A 77 -7.58 2.17 3.12
CA GLU A 77 -8.83 1.69 2.53
C GLU A 77 -8.83 0.17 2.37
N THR A 78 -7.74 -0.42 1.88
CA THR A 78 -7.59 -1.89 1.82
C THR A 78 -7.74 -2.52 3.21
N LYS A 79 -7.14 -1.94 4.26
CA LYS A 79 -7.35 -2.38 5.65
C LYS A 79 -8.81 -2.31 6.09
N HIS A 80 -9.53 -1.27 5.67
CA HIS A 80 -10.96 -1.15 5.95
C HIS A 80 -11.73 -2.29 5.29
N TRP A 81 -11.53 -2.51 3.99
CA TRP A 81 -12.23 -3.57 3.25
C TRP A 81 -11.89 -4.98 3.74
N LEU A 82 -10.64 -5.24 4.14
CA LEU A 82 -10.24 -6.51 4.78
C LEU A 82 -10.93 -6.73 6.14
N ARG A 83 -11.22 -5.66 6.89
CA ARG A 83 -12.03 -5.76 8.10
C ARG A 83 -13.48 -6.07 7.77
N ILE A 84 -14.07 -5.42 6.76
CA ILE A 84 -15.46 -5.66 6.35
C ILE A 84 -15.63 -7.07 5.81
N ILE A 85 -14.71 -7.57 4.97
CA ILE A 85 -14.81 -8.93 4.43
C ILE A 85 -14.69 -10.00 5.52
N SER A 86 -13.92 -9.76 6.58
CA SER A 86 -13.82 -10.64 7.75
C SER A 86 -15.13 -10.77 8.55
N VAL A 87 -16.07 -9.85 8.33
CA VAL A 87 -17.44 -9.89 8.87
C VAL A 87 -18.37 -10.58 7.87
N ALA A 88 -18.26 -10.25 6.59
CA ALA A 88 -19.09 -10.83 5.53
C ALA A 88 -18.80 -12.33 5.29
N VAL A 89 -17.56 -12.75 5.50
CA VAL A 89 -17.05 -14.11 5.23
C VAL A 89 -16.12 -14.53 6.39
N PRO A 90 -16.68 -14.88 7.56
CA PRO A 90 -15.90 -15.16 8.78
C PRO A 90 -14.86 -16.27 8.64
N GLU A 91 -15.10 -17.24 7.76
CA GLU A 91 -14.19 -18.35 7.44
C GLU A 91 -12.87 -17.88 6.79
N LEU A 92 -12.86 -16.69 6.18
CA LEU A 92 -11.66 -16.09 5.58
C LEU A 92 -10.99 -15.06 6.49
N ARG A 93 -11.40 -14.94 7.76
CA ARG A 93 -10.90 -13.92 8.68
C ARG A 93 -9.38 -13.99 8.89
N ASP A 94 -8.82 -15.18 9.05
CA ASP A 94 -7.39 -15.33 9.31
C ASP A 94 -6.55 -14.99 8.07
N ASP A 95 -6.99 -15.41 6.88
CA ASP A 95 -6.40 -15.01 5.61
C ASP A 95 -6.46 -13.47 5.44
N ALA A 96 -7.60 -12.85 5.72
CA ALA A 96 -7.77 -11.41 5.65
C ALA A 96 -6.88 -10.68 6.66
N ARG A 97 -6.65 -11.27 7.84
CA ARG A 97 -5.76 -10.72 8.88
C ARG A 97 -4.31 -10.69 8.45
N VAL A 98 -3.85 -11.69 7.69
CA VAL A 98 -2.48 -11.69 7.11
C VAL A 98 -2.31 -10.50 6.18
N LEU A 99 -3.24 -10.31 5.22
CA LEU A 99 -3.20 -9.17 4.31
C LEU A 99 -3.35 -7.83 5.04
N TRP A 100 -4.15 -7.78 6.09
CA TRP A 100 -4.36 -6.56 6.87
C TRP A 100 -3.06 -6.11 7.55
N LYS A 101 -2.29 -7.07 8.08
CA LYS A 101 -0.97 -6.79 8.68
C LYS A 101 -0.02 -6.23 7.64
N GLU A 102 0.06 -6.83 6.47
CA GLU A 102 0.93 -6.36 5.39
C GLU A 102 0.53 -4.94 4.91
N ALA A 103 -0.77 -4.70 4.69
CA ALA A 103 -1.26 -3.36 4.37
C ALA A 103 -0.93 -2.33 5.48
N ASN A 104 -0.93 -2.76 6.75
CA ASN A 104 -0.53 -1.92 7.85
C ASN A 104 0.97 -1.61 7.84
N GLU A 105 1.81 -2.61 7.58
CA GLU A 105 3.25 -2.44 7.47
C GLU A 105 3.62 -1.51 6.31
N LEU A 106 3.04 -1.70 5.13
CA LEU A 106 3.21 -0.79 3.99
C LEU A 106 2.81 0.65 4.36
N ASN A 107 1.68 0.82 5.04
CA ASN A 107 1.26 2.14 5.51
C ASN A 107 2.27 2.79 6.47
N LEU A 108 2.84 2.02 7.40
CA LEU A 108 3.85 2.51 8.34
C LEU A 108 5.16 2.87 7.62
N ILE A 109 5.58 2.06 6.65
CA ILE A 109 6.75 2.31 5.81
C ILE A 109 6.59 3.61 5.02
N PHE A 110 5.48 3.78 4.32
CA PHE A 110 5.21 5.02 3.57
C PHE A 110 5.18 6.25 4.49
N ASN A 111 4.62 6.11 5.70
CA ASN A 111 4.66 7.18 6.70
C ASN A 111 6.10 7.54 7.12
N ALA A 112 6.95 6.55 7.35
CA ALA A 112 8.35 6.76 7.72
C ALA A 112 9.12 7.45 6.58
N ILE A 113 8.91 7.02 5.33
CA ILE A 113 9.54 7.62 4.14
C ILE A 113 9.13 9.10 4.00
N VAL A 114 7.83 9.39 4.03
CA VAL A 114 7.32 10.77 3.90
C VAL A 114 7.88 11.68 5.01
N ARG A 115 7.96 11.20 6.25
CA ARG A 115 8.57 11.96 7.37
C ARG A 115 10.05 12.24 7.09
N LYS A 116 10.81 11.25 6.64
CA LYS A 116 12.24 11.40 6.32
C LYS A 116 12.48 12.41 5.20
N VAL A 117 11.69 12.36 4.12
CA VAL A 117 11.81 13.28 2.98
C VAL A 117 11.49 14.72 3.41
N ARG A 118 10.41 14.93 4.17
CA ARG A 118 10.04 16.26 4.68
C ARG A 118 11.09 16.85 5.62
N ASN A 119 11.72 16.03 6.45
CA ASN A 119 12.77 16.51 7.37
C ASN A 119 14.06 16.87 6.63
N LYS A 120 14.45 16.13 5.58
CA LYS A 120 15.59 16.50 4.72
C LYS A 120 15.36 17.84 4.02
N GLY A 121 14.13 18.12 3.58
CA GLY A 121 13.77 19.41 2.97
C GLY A 121 13.90 20.61 3.90
N LYS A 122 13.75 20.44 5.23
CA LYS A 122 13.94 21.53 6.20
C LYS A 122 15.41 21.88 6.41
N VAL A 123 16.28 20.87 6.47
CA VAL A 123 17.72 21.07 6.70
C VAL A 123 18.37 21.90 5.59
N VAL A 124 17.87 21.85 4.35
CA VAL A 124 18.44 22.66 3.24
C VAL A 124 17.97 24.12 3.29
N VAL A 125 16.81 24.41 3.89
CA VAL A 125 16.27 25.78 4.00
C VAL A 125 16.92 26.53 5.16
N ASP A 126 17.31 25.84 6.22
CA ASP A 126 17.91 26.45 7.42
C ASP A 126 19.41 26.80 7.28
N ILE A 127 20.08 26.47 6.17
CA ILE A 127 21.49 26.84 5.89
C ILE A 127 21.58 27.99 4.87
N GLY A 128 20.45 28.64 4.59
CA GLY A 128 20.38 29.83 3.74
C GLY A 128 20.49 31.14 4.51
N ILE A 129 21.60 31.34 5.22
CA ILE A 129 22.16 32.66 5.61
C ILE A 129 23.68 32.57 5.43
#